data_AF-A0A936MJ63-F1
#
_entry.id   AF-A0A936MJ63-F1
#
_cell.length_a   1.000
_cell.length_b   1.000
_cell.length_c   1.000
_cell.angle_alpha   90.00
_cell.angle_beta   90.00
_cell.angle_gamma   90.00
#
_symmetry.space_group_name_H-M   'P 1'
#
loop_
_entity.id
_entity.type
_entity.pdbx_description
1 polymer ?
#
loop_
_entity_poly.entity_id
_entity_poly.type
_entity_poly.pdbx_seq_one_letter_code
_entity_poly.pdbx_strand_id
1 'polypeptide(L)'
;MVDEKDPAAEKMAAAMLVRRREIDRRNSVAGASWSLPLHMPLPFEILLQADHNILVRTGAAIVQVRNGPLTFGVMERMEQQLRLWRARQSGPIVFIIILEAGAPPATGPLRERQREAIQSMMSGDRTYIATALLGSGVILSLQRTIARGLAKTSPRINVTGSVQDAVRWVVKTVPGGFEETRLREVAEEARALLRDRDPPVPLSTRALIE
;
A
#
# COMPACT_ATOMS: atom_id res chain seq x y z
N MET A 1 -56.73 3.24 29.60
CA MET A 1 -55.95 3.33 28.36
C MET A 1 -54.93 2.22 28.41
N VAL A 2 -55.17 1.17 27.64
CA VAL A 2 -54.33 -0.03 27.58
C VAL A 2 -53.15 0.32 26.68
N ASP A 3 -51.95 0.31 27.25
CA ASP A 3 -50.70 0.57 26.53
C ASP A 3 -50.37 -0.67 25.70
N GLU A 4 -50.57 -0.56 24.40
CA GLU A 4 -50.38 -1.61 23.40
C GLU A 4 -48.87 -1.84 23.25
N LYS A 5 -48.34 -2.79 24.03
CA LYS A 5 -46.92 -3.14 23.98
C LYS A 5 -46.55 -3.63 22.58
N ASP A 6 -45.61 -2.93 21.96
CA ASP A 6 -45.07 -3.24 20.64
C ASP A 6 -44.45 -4.65 20.64
N PRO A 7 -45.05 -5.62 19.91
CA PRO A 7 -44.56 -7.00 19.85
C PRO A 7 -43.20 -7.12 19.15
N ALA A 8 -42.76 -6.11 18.40
CA ALA A 8 -41.43 -6.06 17.82
C ALA A 8 -40.35 -5.72 18.87
N ALA A 9 -40.67 -4.84 19.82
CA ALA A 9 -39.79 -4.48 20.93
C ALA A 9 -39.59 -5.66 21.89
N GLU A 10 -40.64 -6.43 22.19
CA GLU A 10 -40.53 -7.64 23.03
C GLU A 10 -39.73 -8.75 22.34
N LYS A 11 -39.89 -8.94 21.02
CA LYS A 11 -39.07 -9.90 20.24
C LYS A 11 -37.60 -9.50 20.17
N MET A 12 -37.31 -8.20 20.05
CA MET A 12 -35.93 -7.69 20.00
C MET A 12 -35.25 -7.78 21.38
N ALA A 13 -35.99 -7.51 22.46
CA ALA A 13 -35.51 -7.69 23.83
C ALA A 13 -35.25 -9.16 24.16
N ALA A 14 -36.13 -10.07 23.75
CA ALA A 14 -35.94 -11.51 23.90
C ALA A 14 -34.74 -12.02 23.09
N ALA A 15 -34.55 -11.55 21.85
CA ALA A 15 -33.39 -11.89 21.03
C ALA A 15 -32.08 -11.36 21.62
N MET A 16 -32.08 -10.14 22.18
CA MET A 16 -30.91 -9.58 22.87
C MET A 16 -30.57 -10.34 24.15
N LEU A 17 -31.56 -10.81 24.91
CA LEU A 17 -31.34 -11.57 26.14
C LEU A 17 -30.75 -12.96 25.87
N VAL A 18 -31.20 -13.62 24.81
CA VAL A 18 -30.66 -14.91 24.35
C VAL A 18 -29.20 -14.74 23.89
N ARG A 19 -28.93 -13.70 23.10
CA ARG A 19 -27.57 -13.38 22.61
C ARG A 19 -26.61 -13.00 23.74
N ARG A 20 -27.09 -12.31 24.77
CA ARG A 20 -26.30 -11.94 25.95
C ARG A 20 -25.96 -13.14 26.83
N ARG A 21 -26.91 -14.06 27.05
CA ARG A 21 -26.65 -15.33 27.76
C ARG A 21 -25.66 -16.23 27.01
N GLU A 22 -25.63 -16.18 25.69
CA GLU A 22 -24.68 -16.95 24.88
C GLU A 22 -23.25 -16.37 24.91
N ILE A 23 -23.14 -15.04 24.99
CA ILE A 23 -21.87 -14.32 25.23
C ILE A 23 -21.35 -14.60 26.65
N ASP A 24 -22.22 -14.53 27.66
CA ASP A 24 -21.83 -14.79 29.05
C ASP A 24 -21.45 -16.27 29.27
N ARG A 25 -22.12 -17.20 28.58
CA ARG A 25 -21.76 -18.63 28.60
C ARG A 25 -20.39 -18.90 27.97
N ARG A 26 -20.04 -18.21 26.88
CA ARG A 26 -18.70 -18.28 26.26
C ARG A 26 -17.62 -17.63 27.12
N ASN A 27 -17.95 -16.55 27.83
CA ASN A 27 -17.01 -15.85 28.70
C ASN A 27 -16.74 -16.58 30.03
N SER A 28 -17.64 -17.47 30.48
CA SER A 28 -17.43 -18.21 31.73
C SER A 28 -16.36 -19.31 31.67
N VAL A 29 -15.87 -19.68 30.47
CA VAL A 29 -14.92 -20.79 30.29
C VAL A 29 -13.45 -20.33 30.19
N ALA A 30 -13.19 -19.03 30.04
CA ALA A 30 -11.82 -18.53 29.98
C ALA A 30 -11.73 -17.17 30.67
N GLY A 31 -11.07 -17.15 31.84
CA GLY A 31 -10.60 -15.92 32.45
C GLY A 31 -9.65 -15.22 31.48
N ALA A 32 -10.11 -14.18 30.79
CA ALA A 32 -9.32 -13.40 29.86
C ALA A 32 -9.40 -11.92 30.21
N SER A 33 -8.25 -11.43 30.66
CA SER A 33 -7.88 -10.02 30.82
C SER A 33 -8.25 -9.19 29.60
N TRP A 34 -8.78 -8.00 29.86
CA TRP A 34 -9.12 -6.99 28.86
C TRP A 34 -7.90 -6.65 28.00
N SER A 35 -7.96 -7.05 26.73
CA SER A 35 -7.03 -6.67 25.68
C SER A 35 -7.88 -6.07 24.55
N LEU A 36 -7.57 -4.85 24.13
CA LEU A 36 -8.14 -4.21 22.93
C LEU A 36 -8.17 -5.20 21.75
N PRO A 37 -9.14 -5.12 20.82
CA PRO A 37 -9.28 -6.10 19.74
C PRO A 37 -8.00 -6.12 18.87
N LEU A 38 -7.23 -7.20 19.04
CA LEU A 38 -6.09 -7.54 18.20
C LEU A 38 -6.56 -7.78 16.75
N HIS A 39 -5.95 -7.04 15.83
CA HIS A 39 -5.79 -7.33 14.41
C HIS A 39 -7.03 -7.87 13.67
N MET A 40 -7.83 -6.96 13.09
CA MET A 40 -8.32 -7.27 11.75
C MET A 40 -7.07 -7.40 10.86
N PRO A 41 -6.84 -8.52 10.16
CA PRO A 41 -5.71 -8.64 9.25
C PRO A 41 -5.87 -7.53 8.21
N LEU A 42 -4.93 -6.58 8.21
CA LEU A 42 -4.86 -5.64 7.11
C LEU A 42 -4.79 -6.49 5.85
N PRO A 43 -5.59 -6.18 4.83
CA PRO A 43 -5.68 -7.05 3.68
C PRO A 43 -4.43 -6.90 2.76
N PHE A 44 -3.36 -6.32 3.30
CA PHE A 44 -1.99 -6.19 2.80
C PHE A 44 -1.00 -6.21 3.97
N GLU A 45 0.28 -6.44 3.69
CA GLU A 45 1.39 -6.37 4.65
C GLU A 45 2.28 -5.16 4.34
N ILE A 46 2.72 -4.43 5.37
CA ILE A 46 3.72 -3.36 5.22
C ILE A 46 5.12 -3.98 5.22
N LEU A 47 5.81 -3.95 4.08
CA LEU A 47 7.19 -4.46 3.95
C LEU A 47 8.24 -3.41 4.35
N LEU A 48 7.94 -2.14 4.09
CA LEU A 48 8.80 -1.02 4.43
C LEU A 48 7.95 0.22 4.64
N GLN A 49 8.24 0.98 5.69
CA GLN A 49 7.78 2.35 5.85
C GLN A 49 8.97 3.16 6.36
N ALA A 50 9.50 4.05 5.53
CA ALA A 50 10.72 4.80 5.83
C ALA A 50 10.72 6.14 5.08
N ASP A 51 11.06 7.21 5.79
CA ASP A 51 11.09 8.58 5.29
C ASP A 51 9.82 8.94 4.51
N HIS A 52 9.98 9.18 3.20
CA HIS A 52 8.95 9.54 2.23
C HIS A 52 8.47 8.36 1.39
N ASN A 53 8.68 7.13 1.85
CA ASN A 53 8.41 5.90 1.10
C ASN A 53 7.66 4.89 1.96
N ILE A 54 6.68 4.24 1.36
CA ILE A 54 6.05 3.04 1.89
C ILE A 54 5.98 1.98 0.80
N LEU A 55 6.17 0.73 1.21
CA LEU A 55 6.10 -0.44 0.36
C LEU A 55 5.16 -1.43 1.05
N VAL A 56 4.03 -1.72 0.40
CA VAL A 56 3.04 -2.68 0.89
C VAL A 56 2.88 -3.83 -0.08
N ARG A 57 2.49 -4.99 0.44
CA ARG A 57 2.28 -6.23 -0.30
C ARG A 57 0.84 -6.68 -0.19
N THR A 58 0.21 -6.97 -1.32
CA THR A 58 -1.10 -7.64 -1.39
C THR A 58 -1.03 -8.79 -2.39
N GLY A 59 -1.01 -10.03 -1.88
CA GLY A 59 -0.79 -11.22 -2.70
C GLY A 59 0.51 -11.15 -3.51
N ALA A 60 0.39 -11.24 -4.84
CA ALA A 60 1.49 -11.16 -5.80
C ALA A 60 1.84 -9.72 -6.27
N ALA A 61 1.17 -8.71 -5.70
CA ALA A 61 1.40 -7.30 -6.00
C ALA A 61 2.11 -6.58 -4.86
N ILE A 62 3.03 -5.70 -5.25
CA ILE A 62 3.67 -4.71 -4.39
C ILE A 62 3.18 -3.33 -4.80
N VAL A 63 2.73 -2.53 -3.84
CA VAL A 63 2.44 -1.11 -4.05
C VAL A 63 3.52 -0.29 -3.34
N GLN A 64 4.26 0.50 -4.10
CA GLN A 64 5.16 1.51 -3.58
C GLN A 64 4.47 2.86 -3.67
N VAL A 65 4.48 3.63 -2.58
CA VAL A 65 4.12 5.05 -2.62
C VAL A 65 5.31 5.87 -2.17
N ARG A 66 5.61 6.94 -2.92
CA ARG A 66 6.66 7.90 -2.57
C ARG A 66 6.14 9.32 -2.69
N ASN A 67 6.37 10.15 -1.67
CA ASN A 67 5.95 11.56 -1.64
C ASN A 67 7.09 12.57 -1.47
N GLY A 68 8.34 12.11 -1.56
CA GLY A 68 9.54 12.90 -1.32
C GLY A 68 10.79 12.25 -1.92
N PRO A 69 12.00 12.74 -1.59
CA PRO A 69 13.24 12.21 -2.14
C PRO A 69 13.44 10.74 -1.79
N LEU A 70 14.05 10.02 -2.74
CA LEU A 70 14.56 8.68 -2.48
C LEU A 70 15.98 8.80 -1.92
N THR A 71 16.31 7.98 -0.94
CA THR A 71 17.66 7.90 -0.34
C THR A 71 18.29 6.54 -0.63
N PHE A 72 19.62 6.45 -0.53
CA PHE A 72 20.33 5.16 -0.67
C PHE A 72 19.88 4.14 0.37
N GLY A 73 19.77 4.54 1.65
CA GLY A 73 19.35 3.63 2.71
C GLY A 73 17.93 3.09 2.49
N VAL A 74 17.00 3.92 2.00
CA VAL A 74 15.65 3.45 1.64
C VAL A 74 15.70 2.50 0.45
N MET A 75 16.51 2.81 -0.58
CA MET A 75 16.69 1.95 -1.75
C MET A 75 17.26 0.57 -1.40
N GLU A 76 18.30 0.51 -0.57
CA GLU A 76 18.89 -0.76 -0.13
C GLU A 76 17.90 -1.60 0.66
N ARG A 77 17.14 -0.98 1.57
CA ARG A 77 16.09 -1.67 2.34
C ARG A 77 14.98 -2.20 1.43
N MET A 78 14.54 -1.42 0.45
CA MET A 78 13.57 -1.89 -0.55
C MET A 78 14.12 -3.09 -1.32
N GLU A 79 15.34 -3.01 -1.84
CA GLU A 79 15.96 -4.11 -2.60
C GLU A 79 16.05 -5.40 -1.79
N GLN A 80 16.42 -5.31 -0.50
CA GLN A 80 16.49 -6.46 0.40
C GLN A 80 15.11 -7.13 0.58
N GLN A 81 14.07 -6.33 0.89
CA GLN A 81 12.70 -6.84 1.06
C GLN A 81 12.18 -7.47 -0.24
N LEU A 82 12.39 -6.81 -1.37
CA LEU A 82 11.96 -7.29 -2.66
C LEU A 82 12.70 -8.56 -3.08
N ARG A 83 14.00 -8.68 -2.81
CA ARG A 83 14.75 -9.91 -3.11
C ARG A 83 14.20 -11.11 -2.34
N LEU A 84 13.98 -10.95 -1.03
CA LEU A 84 13.42 -12.01 -0.18
C LEU A 84 12.02 -12.42 -0.63
N TRP A 85 11.18 -11.45 -0.97
CA TRP A 85 9.84 -11.72 -1.45
C TRP A 85 9.84 -12.41 -2.82
N ARG A 86 10.59 -11.89 -3.80
CA ARG A 86 10.68 -12.45 -5.17
C ARG A 86 11.17 -13.90 -5.18
N ALA A 87 12.08 -14.26 -4.26
CA ALA A 87 12.59 -15.62 -4.14
C ALA A 87 11.49 -16.64 -3.73
N ARG A 88 10.42 -16.17 -3.08
CA ARG A 88 9.30 -17.01 -2.60
C ARG A 88 8.12 -17.05 -3.58
N GLN A 89 8.14 -16.26 -4.65
CA GLN A 89 7.08 -16.22 -5.64
C GLN A 89 7.42 -17.12 -6.82
N SER A 90 6.43 -17.85 -7.34
CA SER A 90 6.55 -18.65 -8.57
C SER A 90 5.80 -18.01 -9.76
N GLY A 91 4.78 -17.19 -9.50
CA GLY A 91 3.93 -16.58 -10.52
C GLY A 91 4.35 -15.17 -10.96
N PRO A 92 3.43 -14.47 -11.67
CA PRO A 92 3.59 -13.07 -12.05
C PRO A 92 3.81 -12.18 -10.83
N ILE A 93 4.65 -11.17 -11.01
CA ILE A 93 5.08 -10.23 -9.98
C ILE A 93 4.69 -8.83 -10.45
N VAL A 94 3.88 -8.15 -9.67
CA VAL A 94 3.37 -6.82 -10.03
C VAL A 94 3.94 -5.77 -9.10
N PHE A 95 4.43 -4.68 -9.69
CA PHE A 95 4.79 -3.45 -8.99
C PHE A 95 3.88 -2.32 -9.45
N ILE A 96 3.15 -1.72 -8.51
CA ILE A 96 2.42 -0.47 -8.70
C ILE A 96 3.20 0.62 -7.98
N ILE A 97 3.86 1.49 -8.73
CA ILE A 97 4.70 2.56 -8.20
C ILE A 97 3.93 3.87 -8.31
N ILE A 98 3.66 4.51 -7.18
CA ILE A 98 2.94 5.77 -7.10
C ILE A 98 3.92 6.85 -6.66
N LEU A 99 4.20 7.78 -7.58
CA LEU A 99 5.03 8.95 -7.31
C LEU A 99 4.11 10.15 -7.18
N GLU A 100 3.95 10.63 -5.94
CA GLU A 100 3.18 11.83 -5.65
C GLU A 100 3.93 13.09 -6.14
N ALA A 101 3.23 14.23 -6.24
CA ALA A 101 3.80 15.47 -6.77
C ALA A 101 5.09 15.93 -6.06
N GLY A 102 5.23 15.60 -4.77
CA GLY A 102 6.41 15.93 -3.97
C GLY A 102 7.62 15.01 -4.18
N ALA A 103 7.54 13.98 -5.03
CA ALA A 103 8.59 12.98 -5.21
C ALA A 103 9.55 13.33 -6.37
N PRO A 104 10.69 14.01 -6.12
CA PRO A 104 11.63 14.37 -7.18
C PRO A 104 12.23 13.12 -7.84
N PRO A 105 12.72 13.21 -9.09
CA PRO A 105 13.46 12.12 -9.71
C PRO A 105 14.76 11.86 -8.93
N ALA A 106 15.21 10.61 -8.90
CA ALA A 106 16.56 10.30 -8.44
C ALA A 106 17.59 10.93 -9.41
N THR A 107 18.71 11.41 -8.87
CA THR A 107 19.79 12.04 -9.64
C THR A 107 21.13 11.40 -9.30
N GLY A 108 22.13 11.63 -10.17
CA GLY A 108 23.51 11.19 -9.94
C GLY A 108 23.63 9.67 -9.69
N PRO A 109 24.47 9.25 -8.74
CA PRO A 109 24.71 7.83 -8.46
C PRO A 109 23.45 7.06 -8.02
N LEU A 110 22.48 7.73 -7.38
CA LEU A 110 21.24 7.09 -6.96
C LEU A 110 20.34 6.74 -8.16
N ARG A 111 20.37 7.56 -9.21
CA ARG A 111 19.66 7.26 -10.47
C ARG A 111 20.21 6.00 -11.13
N GLU A 112 21.53 5.86 -11.17
CA GLU A 112 22.16 4.66 -11.75
C GLU A 112 21.82 3.42 -10.93
N ARG A 113 21.88 3.52 -9.60
CA ARG A 113 21.46 2.42 -8.72
C ARG A 113 20.00 2.03 -8.94
N GLN A 114 19.10 3.02 -9.07
CA GLN A 114 17.70 2.77 -9.39
C GLN A 114 17.53 2.07 -10.74
N ARG A 115 18.28 2.49 -11.76
CA ARG A 115 18.26 1.88 -13.09
C ARG A 115 18.70 0.42 -13.03
N GLU A 116 19.79 0.12 -12.33
CA GLU A 116 20.28 -1.25 -12.12
C GLU A 116 19.25 -2.13 -11.40
N ALA A 117 18.63 -1.60 -10.34
CA ALA A 117 17.59 -2.31 -9.60
C ALA A 117 16.39 -2.65 -10.50
N ILE A 118 15.91 -1.69 -11.30
CA ILE A 118 14.83 -1.93 -12.27
C ILE A 118 15.24 -2.96 -13.32
N GLN A 119 16.45 -2.85 -13.88
CA GLN A 119 16.94 -3.83 -14.86
C GLN A 119 17.04 -5.24 -14.26
N SER A 120 17.52 -5.38 -13.03
CA SER A 120 17.55 -6.66 -12.30
C SER A 120 16.14 -7.19 -11.97
N MET A 121 15.16 -6.32 -11.78
CA MET A 121 13.77 -6.73 -11.62
C MET A 121 13.16 -7.23 -12.94
N MET A 122 13.54 -6.62 -14.05
CA MET A 122 13.00 -6.89 -15.39
C MET A 122 13.70 -8.02 -16.13
N SER A 123 14.86 -8.49 -15.64
CA SER A 123 15.67 -9.54 -16.28
C SER A 123 14.97 -10.91 -16.38
N GLY A 124 13.87 -11.13 -15.64
CA GLY A 124 12.99 -12.28 -15.82
C GLY A 124 11.64 -11.89 -16.41
N ASP A 125 10.92 -12.84 -17.00
CA ASP A 125 9.71 -12.58 -17.80
C ASP A 125 8.42 -12.42 -16.99
N ARG A 126 8.49 -12.60 -15.67
CA ARG A 126 7.35 -12.59 -14.76
C ARG A 126 7.05 -11.23 -14.12
N THR A 127 7.90 -10.23 -14.30
CA THR A 127 7.75 -8.93 -13.63
C THR A 127 7.00 -7.93 -14.50
N TYR A 128 6.02 -7.24 -13.92
CA TYR A 128 5.23 -6.17 -14.52
C TYR A 128 5.30 -4.92 -13.63
N ILE A 129 5.46 -3.75 -14.25
CA ILE A 129 5.62 -2.47 -13.54
C ILE A 129 4.63 -1.45 -14.10
N ALA A 130 3.72 -0.98 -13.25
CA ALA A 130 2.82 0.14 -13.54
C ALA A 130 3.24 1.33 -12.68
N THR A 131 3.55 2.48 -13.29
CA THR A 131 3.95 3.69 -12.56
C THR A 131 2.90 4.78 -12.75
N ALA A 132 2.28 5.22 -11.66
CA ALA A 132 1.42 6.39 -11.62
C ALA A 132 2.24 7.62 -11.22
N LEU A 133 2.41 8.57 -12.15
CA LEU A 133 3.06 9.86 -11.90
C LEU A 133 1.98 10.89 -11.60
N LEU A 134 1.81 11.28 -10.34
CA LEU A 134 0.76 12.20 -9.89
C LEU A 134 1.29 13.63 -9.81
N GLY A 135 0.42 14.59 -10.15
CA GLY A 135 0.74 16.02 -10.17
C GLY A 135 0.76 16.64 -11.56
N SER A 136 1.13 17.92 -11.60
CA SER A 136 1.10 18.78 -12.78
C SER A 136 2.38 19.61 -12.88
N GLY A 137 2.80 19.95 -14.09
CA GLY A 137 3.96 20.82 -14.34
C GLY A 137 4.91 20.29 -15.40
N VAL A 138 5.79 21.16 -15.92
CA VAL A 138 6.68 20.86 -17.06
C VAL A 138 7.60 19.67 -16.75
N ILE A 139 8.15 19.60 -15.54
CA ILE A 139 9.06 18.52 -15.11
C ILE A 139 8.33 17.17 -15.08
N LEU A 140 7.12 17.10 -14.53
CA LEU A 140 6.31 15.88 -14.51
C LEU A 140 5.86 15.48 -15.91
N SER A 141 5.53 16.44 -16.77
CA SER A 141 5.22 16.18 -18.18
C SER A 141 6.43 15.59 -18.91
N LEU A 142 7.63 16.12 -18.67
CA LEU A 142 8.88 15.59 -19.23
C LEU A 142 9.17 14.17 -18.72
N GLN A 143 9.01 13.94 -17.41
CA GLN A 143 9.16 12.61 -16.80
C GLN A 143 8.18 11.61 -17.38
N ARG A 144 6.90 11.97 -17.55
CA ARG A 144 5.90 11.13 -18.22
C ARG A 144 6.31 10.83 -19.66
N THR A 145 6.88 11.79 -20.39
CA THR A 145 7.33 11.57 -21.78
C THR A 145 8.52 10.61 -21.85
N ILE A 146 9.53 10.81 -21.01
CA ILE A 146 10.70 9.92 -20.93
C ILE A 146 10.28 8.51 -20.48
N ALA A 147 9.47 8.43 -19.44
CA ALA A 147 9.01 7.17 -18.88
C ALA A 147 8.07 6.42 -19.84
N ARG A 148 7.24 7.11 -20.63
CA ARG A 148 6.48 6.50 -21.73
C ARG A 148 7.37 6.00 -22.86
N GLY A 149 8.50 6.69 -23.14
CA GLY A 149 9.51 6.19 -24.08
C GLY A 149 10.10 4.85 -23.63
N LEU A 150 10.37 4.70 -22.34
CA LEU A 150 10.82 3.43 -21.73
C LEU A 150 9.70 2.37 -21.69
N ALA A 151 8.44 2.76 -21.48
CA ALA A 151 7.31 1.82 -21.55
C ALA A 151 7.15 1.21 -22.95
N LYS A 152 7.49 1.94 -24.02
CA LYS A 152 7.45 1.40 -25.39
C LYS A 152 8.48 0.30 -25.64
N THR A 153 9.53 0.20 -24.83
CA THR A 153 10.56 -0.83 -25.02
C THR A 153 10.19 -2.17 -24.37
N SER A 154 9.14 -2.22 -23.54
CA SER A 154 8.67 -3.45 -22.92
C SER A 154 7.17 -3.44 -22.68
N PRO A 155 6.40 -4.43 -23.19
CA PRO A 155 4.96 -4.54 -22.92
C PRO A 155 4.63 -4.80 -21.45
N ARG A 156 5.64 -5.03 -20.61
CA ARG A 156 5.53 -5.28 -19.16
C ARG A 156 5.72 -4.02 -18.32
N ILE A 157 5.93 -2.86 -18.94
CA ILE A 157 6.07 -1.56 -18.25
C ILE A 157 4.97 -0.62 -18.77
N ASN A 158 4.28 0.05 -17.85
CA ASN A 158 3.36 1.13 -18.19
C ASN A 158 3.50 2.32 -17.26
N VAL A 159 3.25 3.51 -17.80
CA VAL A 159 3.35 4.78 -17.07
C VAL A 159 2.10 5.60 -17.34
N THR A 160 1.40 5.97 -16.28
CA THR A 160 0.10 6.65 -16.32
C THR A 160 0.14 7.95 -15.53
N GLY A 161 -0.90 8.77 -15.71
CA GLY A 161 -1.10 10.00 -14.93
C GLY A 161 -1.94 9.81 -13.66
N SER A 162 -2.47 8.60 -13.42
CA SER A 162 -3.39 8.31 -12.32
C SER A 162 -3.18 6.91 -11.75
N VAL A 163 -3.50 6.74 -10.46
CA VAL A 163 -3.51 5.43 -9.79
C VAL A 163 -4.51 4.49 -10.45
N GLN A 164 -5.71 5.00 -10.78
CA GLN A 164 -6.77 4.22 -11.43
C GLN A 164 -6.30 3.58 -12.73
N ASP A 165 -5.64 4.35 -13.59
CA ASP A 165 -5.18 3.84 -14.89
C ASP A 165 -4.04 2.82 -14.73
N ALA A 166 -3.18 3.01 -13.72
CA ALA A 166 -2.13 2.05 -13.41
C ALA A 166 -2.72 0.70 -12.96
N VAL A 167 -3.71 0.74 -12.06
CA VAL A 167 -4.43 -0.45 -11.57
C VAL A 167 -5.17 -1.14 -12.73
N ARG A 168 -5.91 -0.39 -13.55
CA ARG A 168 -6.62 -0.93 -14.72
C ARG A 168 -5.70 -1.63 -15.69
N TRP A 169 -4.54 -1.04 -15.95
CA TRP A 169 -3.53 -1.68 -16.80
C TRP A 169 -3.05 -3.00 -16.19
N VAL A 170 -2.78 -3.05 -14.88
CA VAL A 170 -2.39 -4.29 -14.19
C VAL A 170 -3.45 -5.37 -14.37
N VAL A 171 -4.71 -5.06 -14.06
CA VAL A 171 -5.82 -6.02 -14.14
C VAL A 171 -6.02 -6.54 -15.56
N LYS A 172 -5.87 -5.66 -16.56
CA LYS A 172 -6.01 -6.03 -17.98
C LYS A 172 -4.84 -6.85 -18.52
N THR A 173 -3.62 -6.56 -18.08
CA THR A 173 -2.39 -7.05 -18.71
C THR A 173 -1.76 -8.23 -17.98
N VAL A 174 -1.89 -8.30 -16.66
CA VAL A 174 -1.19 -9.31 -15.87
C VAL A 174 -2.09 -10.53 -15.68
N PRO A 175 -1.63 -11.74 -16.10
CA PRO A 175 -2.35 -12.97 -15.81
C PRO A 175 -2.37 -13.23 -14.30
N GLY A 176 -3.48 -13.71 -13.75
CA GLY A 176 -3.58 -14.05 -12.33
C GLY A 176 -4.79 -13.51 -11.56
N GLY A 177 -5.75 -12.88 -12.24
CA GLY A 177 -7.05 -12.55 -11.64
C GLY A 177 -6.98 -11.47 -10.56
N PHE A 178 -6.16 -10.43 -10.76
CA PHE A 178 -6.13 -9.28 -9.87
C PHE A 178 -7.47 -8.54 -9.87
N GLU A 179 -7.96 -8.18 -8.69
CA GLU A 179 -9.20 -7.42 -8.53
C GLU A 179 -8.91 -5.90 -8.50
N GLU A 180 -9.55 -5.15 -9.41
CA GLU A 180 -9.37 -3.69 -9.57
C GLU A 180 -9.69 -2.94 -8.27
N THR A 181 -10.83 -3.25 -7.64
CA THR A 181 -11.28 -2.60 -6.40
C THR A 181 -10.26 -2.81 -5.29
N ARG A 182 -9.81 -4.06 -5.10
CA ARG A 182 -8.84 -4.44 -4.07
C ARG A 182 -7.50 -3.73 -4.24
N LEU A 183 -6.94 -3.71 -5.44
CA LEU A 183 -5.66 -3.05 -5.72
C LEU A 183 -5.74 -1.54 -5.51
N ARG A 184 -6.86 -0.93 -5.89
CA ARG A 184 -7.12 0.50 -5.68
C ARG A 184 -7.23 0.85 -4.21
N GLU A 185 -7.95 0.06 -3.42
CA GLU A 185 -8.07 0.26 -1.97
C GLU A 185 -6.70 0.20 -1.28
N VAL A 186 -5.90 -0.83 -1.59
CA VAL A 186 -4.54 -0.95 -1.03
C VAL A 186 -3.67 0.25 -1.42
N ALA A 187 -3.78 0.72 -2.65
CA ALA A 187 -3.04 1.89 -3.11
C ALA A 187 -3.43 3.16 -2.34
N GLU A 188 -4.73 3.42 -2.18
CA GLU A 188 -5.20 4.59 -1.43
C GLU A 188 -4.86 4.50 0.06
N GLU A 189 -4.96 3.32 0.66
CA GLU A 189 -4.59 3.11 2.06
C GLU A 189 -3.09 3.29 2.29
N ALA A 190 -2.24 2.77 1.39
CA ALA A 190 -0.80 3.03 1.45
C ALA A 190 -0.47 4.53 1.31
N ARG A 191 -1.20 5.26 0.46
CA ARG A 191 -1.06 6.72 0.34
C ARG A 191 -1.47 7.44 1.62
N ALA A 192 -2.57 7.03 2.24
CA ALA A 192 -3.02 7.58 3.52
C ALA A 192 -2.00 7.34 4.64
N LEU A 193 -1.52 6.09 4.79
CA LEU A 193 -0.49 5.71 5.77
C LEU A 193 0.82 6.49 5.62
N LEU A 194 1.19 6.87 4.39
CA LEU A 194 2.36 7.70 4.15
C LEU A 194 2.14 9.18 4.53
N ARG A 195 0.90 9.68 4.42
CA ARG A 195 0.53 11.08 4.73
C ARG A 195 0.28 11.31 6.22
N ASP A 196 -0.29 10.33 6.91
CA ASP A 196 -0.61 10.39 8.34
C ASP A 196 0.64 10.32 9.23
N ARG A 197 1.82 10.23 8.62
CA ARG A 197 3.08 10.45 9.32
C ARG A 197 3.21 11.95 9.58
N ASP A 198 2.95 12.37 10.82
CA ASP A 198 3.48 13.63 11.32
C ASP A 198 4.97 13.71 10.94
N PRO A 199 5.45 14.84 10.41
CA PRO A 199 6.88 14.99 10.15
C PRO A 199 7.63 14.72 11.46
N PRO A 200 8.78 14.02 11.44
CA PRO A 200 9.60 13.95 12.63
C PRO A 200 9.89 15.38 13.06
N VAL A 201 9.38 15.78 14.24
CA VAL A 201 9.81 17.01 14.88
C VAL A 201 11.34 16.93 14.91
N PRO A 202 12.06 17.85 14.25
CA PRO A 202 13.51 17.82 14.33
C PRO A 202 13.88 17.89 15.82
N LEU A 203 14.78 17.02 16.26
CA LEU A 203 15.26 16.95 17.65
C LEU A 203 15.98 18.24 18.11
N SER A 204 15.93 19.33 17.34
CA SER A 204 16.50 20.63 17.67
C SER A 204 15.61 21.52 18.56
N THR A 205 14.46 21.06 19.05
CA THR A 205 13.57 21.90 19.92
C THR A 205 13.34 21.31 21.31
N ARG A 206 14.17 20.37 21.78
CA ARG A 206 14.13 19.88 23.18
C ARG A 206 15.32 20.31 24.04
N ALA A 207 16.16 21.24 23.57
CA ALA A 207 17.34 21.73 24.31
C ALA A 207 17.27 23.22 24.69
N LEU A 208 16.08 23.82 24.76
CA LEU A 208 15.92 25.24 25.17
C LEU A 208 14.82 25.48 26.21
N ILE A 209 14.40 24.44 26.93
CA ILE A 209 13.57 24.58 28.14
C ILE A 209 14.10 23.62 29.20
N GLU A 210 15.33 23.85 29.65
CA GLU A 210 15.78 23.59 31.03
C GLU A 210 16.67 24.76 31.46
#